data_AF-A0A3D0J7I6-F1
#
_entry.id   AF-A0A3D0J7I6-F1
#
_cell.length_a   1.000
_cell.length_b   1.000
_cell.length_c   1.000
_cell.angle_alpha   90.00
_cell.angle_beta   90.00
_cell.angle_gamma   90.00
#
_symmetry.space_group_name_H-M   'P 1'
#
loop_
_entity.id
_entity.type
_entity.pdbx_description
1 polymer ?
#
loop_
_entity_poly.entity_id
_entity_poly.type
_entity_poly.pdbx_seq_one_letter_code
_entity_poly.pdbx_strand_id
1 'polypeptide(L)'
;MTQLKDYYSILGVDRLVSETEIKQAYRKLAMQYHPDKNPTESKEGLANSAFQDINEAYHTLIDKLRRAQYNKMLAEKAAGVQAHSVQDNQADMAYRHGVEAYKANEFKRAVEYFRAAAKLNPKKAIYYDRLGIAVIKAGGPLEEAKMYCDKAIQMEIYNAEHYLSLGIIYQLAGMAEKAKEQYKEALKWDPNNSQARQRYAIVEKETKKGIFGNLFKK
;
A
#
# COMPACT_ATOMS: atom_id res chain seq x y z
N MET A 1 -6.19 6.23 -0.42
CA MET A 1 -5.78 7.53 0.18
C MET A 1 -5.80 8.58 -0.90
N THR A 2 -6.54 9.67 -0.73
CA THR A 2 -6.68 10.75 -1.72
C THR A 2 -5.35 11.52 -1.79
N GLN A 3 -4.79 11.67 -2.99
CA GLN A 3 -3.53 12.39 -3.21
C GLN A 3 -3.71 13.87 -2.84
N LEU A 4 -2.86 14.39 -1.94
CA LEU A 4 -2.87 15.82 -1.59
C LEU A 4 -2.54 16.66 -2.84
N LYS A 5 -3.50 17.46 -3.29
CA LYS A 5 -3.40 18.35 -4.46
C LYS A 5 -2.48 19.53 -4.17
N ASP A 6 -1.79 20.02 -5.20
CA ASP A 6 -0.96 21.23 -5.13
C ASP A 6 -1.78 22.47 -5.50
N TYR A 7 -2.37 23.11 -4.49
CA TYR A 7 -3.24 24.26 -4.67
C TYR A 7 -2.50 25.50 -5.19
N TYR A 8 -1.20 25.64 -4.93
CA TYR A 8 -0.39 26.72 -5.49
C TYR A 8 -0.22 26.54 -7.00
N SER A 9 0.09 25.32 -7.42
CA SER A 9 0.18 24.96 -8.85
C SER A 9 -1.17 25.06 -9.56
N ILE A 10 -2.29 24.70 -8.90
CA ILE A 10 -3.64 24.81 -9.46
C ILE A 10 -4.01 26.27 -9.77
N LEU A 11 -3.65 27.22 -8.88
CA LEU A 11 -3.87 28.65 -9.15
C LEU A 11 -2.77 29.28 -10.00
N GLY A 12 -1.67 28.57 -10.26
CA GLY A 12 -0.52 29.09 -11.01
C GLY A 12 0.20 30.22 -10.27
N VAL A 13 0.31 30.12 -8.94
CA VAL A 13 0.92 31.14 -8.08
C VAL A 13 2.03 30.57 -7.20
N ASP A 14 2.97 31.42 -6.78
CA ASP A 14 4.07 31.02 -5.90
C ASP A 14 3.62 30.78 -4.44
N ARG A 15 4.42 30.06 -3.65
CA ARG A 15 4.13 29.80 -2.23
C ARG A 15 4.15 31.05 -1.36
N LEU A 16 4.87 32.09 -1.78
CA LEU A 16 4.96 33.41 -1.12
C LEU A 16 3.92 34.42 -1.66
N VAL A 17 2.97 33.97 -2.47
CA VAL A 17 1.94 34.82 -3.09
C VAL A 17 1.13 35.64 -2.06
N SER A 18 0.79 36.88 -2.42
CA SER A 18 -0.08 37.76 -1.64
C SER A 18 -1.57 37.41 -1.82
N GLU A 19 -2.43 37.84 -0.89
CA GLU A 19 -3.89 37.65 -1.02
C GLU A 19 -4.47 38.30 -2.29
N THR A 20 -3.90 39.44 -2.70
CA THR A 20 -4.34 40.17 -3.91
C THR A 20 -4.07 39.35 -5.16
N GLU A 21 -2.90 38.75 -5.27
CA GLU A 21 -2.51 37.90 -6.39
C GLU A 21 -3.32 36.59 -6.41
N ILE A 22 -3.62 35.99 -5.24
CA ILE A 22 -4.52 34.83 -5.14
C ILE A 22 -5.91 35.16 -5.72
N LYS A 23 -6.48 36.32 -5.34
CA LYS A 23 -7.79 36.76 -5.85
C LYS A 23 -7.77 37.02 -7.36
N GLN A 24 -6.68 37.60 -7.88
CA GLN A 24 -6.52 37.84 -9.32
C GLN A 24 -6.41 36.54 -10.11
N ALA A 25 -5.59 35.60 -9.64
CA ALA A 25 -5.41 34.28 -10.25
C ALA A 25 -6.74 33.50 -10.28
N TYR A 26 -7.46 33.48 -9.16
CA TYR A 26 -8.78 32.85 -9.09
C TYR A 26 -9.77 33.46 -10.07
N ARG A 27 -9.90 34.80 -10.13
CA ARG A 27 -10.81 35.47 -11.08
C ARG A 27 -10.52 35.09 -12.53
N LYS A 28 -9.23 35.09 -12.91
CA LYS A 28 -8.80 34.72 -14.27
C LYS A 28 -9.20 33.28 -14.61
N LEU A 29 -8.92 32.35 -13.71
CA LEU A 29 -9.23 30.93 -13.89
C LEU A 29 -10.74 30.66 -13.85
N ALA A 30 -11.48 31.27 -12.92
CA ALA A 30 -12.92 31.15 -12.83
C ALA A 30 -13.64 31.64 -14.10
N MET A 31 -13.13 32.71 -14.75
CA MET A 31 -13.66 33.17 -16.03
C MET A 31 -13.35 32.21 -17.19
N GLN A 32 -12.19 31.56 -17.15
CA GLN A 32 -11.74 30.62 -18.19
C GLN A 32 -12.44 29.26 -18.11
N TYR A 33 -12.75 28.80 -16.89
CA TYR A 33 -13.32 27.49 -16.60
C TYR A 33 -14.78 27.55 -16.14
N HIS A 34 -15.47 28.69 -16.31
CA HIS A 34 -16.88 28.82 -15.93
C HIS A 34 -17.78 27.86 -16.75
N PRO A 35 -18.68 27.10 -16.11
CA PRO A 35 -19.56 26.14 -16.79
C PRO A 35 -20.43 26.80 -17.87
N ASP A 36 -21.00 27.99 -17.60
CA ASP A 36 -21.81 28.73 -18.58
C ASP A 36 -21.07 29.15 -19.87
N LYS A 37 -19.73 29.20 -19.86
CA LYS A 37 -18.93 29.59 -21.03
C LYS A 37 -18.33 28.40 -21.79
N ASN A 38 -18.43 27.18 -21.26
CA ASN A 38 -17.91 25.95 -21.88
C ASN A 38 -18.92 24.77 -21.81
N PRO A 39 -20.03 24.82 -22.58
CA PRO A 39 -21.17 23.89 -22.47
C PRO A 39 -21.07 22.58 -23.29
N THR A 40 -19.87 22.10 -23.67
CA THR A 40 -19.75 20.86 -24.48
C THR A 40 -19.36 19.65 -23.62
N GLU A 41 -20.21 18.62 -23.60
CA GLU A 41 -20.14 17.39 -22.78
C GLU A 41 -18.78 16.66 -22.76
N SER A 42 -17.98 16.71 -23.84
CA SER A 42 -16.65 16.09 -23.88
C SER A 42 -15.55 16.88 -23.13
N LYS A 43 -15.79 18.15 -22.82
CA LYS A 43 -14.96 19.02 -21.97
C LYS A 43 -15.55 19.23 -20.58
N GLU A 44 -16.83 18.93 -20.35
CA GLU A 44 -17.53 19.14 -19.08
C GLU A 44 -16.95 18.34 -17.92
N GLY A 45 -16.56 17.07 -18.13
CA GLY A 45 -15.96 16.26 -17.06
C GLY A 45 -14.61 16.82 -16.57
N LEU A 46 -13.78 17.32 -17.48
CA LEU A 46 -12.47 17.91 -17.17
C LEU A 46 -12.60 19.36 -16.66
N ALA A 47 -13.51 20.15 -17.23
CA ALA A 47 -13.75 21.53 -16.83
C ALA A 47 -14.46 21.64 -15.48
N ASN A 48 -15.42 20.76 -15.18
CA ASN A 48 -16.09 20.73 -13.87
C ASN A 48 -15.12 20.29 -12.77
N SER A 49 -14.29 19.27 -13.01
CA SER A 49 -13.23 18.88 -12.07
C SER A 49 -12.22 20.02 -11.86
N ALA A 50 -11.80 20.68 -12.93
CA ALA A 50 -10.86 21.80 -12.85
C ALA A 50 -11.44 22.98 -12.07
N PHE A 51 -12.71 23.35 -12.30
CA PHE A 51 -13.37 24.44 -11.58
C PHE A 51 -13.53 24.12 -10.09
N GLN A 52 -13.85 22.88 -9.74
CA GLN A 52 -13.88 22.43 -8.34
C GLN A 52 -12.50 22.55 -7.68
N ASP A 53 -11.43 22.10 -8.36
CA ASP A 53 -10.07 22.21 -7.87
C ASP A 53 -9.61 23.67 -7.69
N ILE A 54 -9.97 24.54 -8.64
CA ILE A 54 -9.69 25.99 -8.58
C ILE A 54 -10.40 26.63 -7.37
N ASN A 55 -11.67 26.27 -7.12
CA ASN A 55 -12.42 26.76 -5.95
C ASN A 55 -11.82 26.26 -4.64
N GLU A 56 -11.51 24.98 -4.56
CA GLU A 56 -10.89 24.35 -3.39
C GLU A 56 -9.54 25.01 -3.06
N ALA A 57 -8.71 25.21 -4.09
CA ALA A 57 -7.43 25.90 -3.99
C ALA A 57 -7.60 27.34 -3.50
N TYR A 58 -8.52 28.10 -4.09
CA TYR A 58 -8.79 29.48 -3.69
C TYR A 58 -9.24 29.59 -2.23
N HIS A 59 -10.25 28.81 -1.81
CA HIS A 59 -10.77 28.85 -0.45
C HIS A 59 -9.77 28.37 0.60
N THR A 60 -8.80 27.54 0.21
CA THR A 60 -7.73 27.08 1.09
C THR A 60 -6.63 28.13 1.22
N LEU A 61 -6.23 28.77 0.10
CA LEU A 61 -5.11 29.70 0.08
C LEU A 61 -5.48 31.12 0.51
N ILE A 62 -6.74 31.55 0.34
CA ILE A 62 -7.15 32.91 0.71
C ILE A 62 -7.36 33.09 2.21
N ASP A 63 -7.73 32.02 2.91
CA ASP A 63 -7.88 32.04 4.36
C ASP A 63 -6.53 31.78 5.03
N LYS A 64 -6.09 32.73 5.87
CA LYS A 64 -4.76 32.66 6.51
C LYS A 64 -4.57 31.41 7.36
N LEU A 65 -5.61 31.00 8.10
CA LEU A 65 -5.54 29.84 8.98
C LEU A 65 -5.49 28.55 8.16
N ARG A 66 -6.34 28.41 7.15
CA ARG A 66 -6.36 27.26 6.25
C ARG A 66 -5.08 27.15 5.44
N ARG A 67 -4.54 28.27 4.93
CA ARG A 67 -3.26 28.30 4.23
C ARG A 67 -2.11 27.87 5.14
N ALA A 68 -2.10 28.32 6.40
CA ALA A 68 -1.09 27.90 7.37
C ALA A 68 -1.18 26.39 7.68
N GLN A 69 -2.39 25.87 7.87
CA GLN A 69 -2.61 24.43 8.06
C GLN A 69 -2.20 23.61 6.83
N TYR A 70 -2.56 24.07 5.64
CA TYR A 70 -2.16 23.45 4.37
C TYR A 70 -0.64 23.43 4.20
N ASN A 71 0.04 24.56 4.48
CA ASN A 71 1.50 24.65 4.44
C ASN A 71 2.15 23.71 5.45
N LYS A 72 1.58 23.58 6.66
CA LYS A 72 2.04 22.61 7.66
C LYS A 72 1.89 21.18 7.14
N MET A 73 0.76 20.81 6.54
CA MET A 73 0.56 19.49 5.95
C MET A 73 1.54 19.21 4.79
N LEU A 74 1.82 20.21 3.95
CA LEU A 74 2.83 20.10 2.90
C LEU A 74 4.23 19.89 3.49
N ALA A 75 4.57 20.60 4.57
CA ALA A 75 5.84 20.45 5.26
C ALA A 75 5.96 19.09 5.97
N GLU A 76 4.91 18.60 6.61
CA GLU A 76 4.85 17.27 7.24
C GLU A 76 4.94 16.15 6.20
N LYS A 77 4.30 16.31 5.03
CA LYS A 77 4.43 15.39 3.90
C LYS A 77 5.85 15.39 3.35
N ALA A 78 6.46 16.56 3.15
CA ALA A 78 7.85 16.68 2.71
C ALA A 78 8.82 16.09 3.74
N ALA A 79 8.60 16.37 5.03
CA ALA A 79 9.38 15.83 6.14
C ALA A 79 9.19 14.32 6.29
N GLY A 80 7.98 13.78 6.12
CA GLY A 80 7.72 12.32 6.13
C GLY A 80 8.30 11.58 4.94
N VAL A 81 8.57 12.28 3.82
CA VAL A 81 9.29 11.73 2.65
C VAL A 81 10.81 11.80 2.84
N GLN A 82 11.34 12.75 3.62
CA GLN A 82 12.79 12.92 3.86
C GLN A 82 13.31 12.39 5.20
N ALA A 83 12.47 12.19 6.22
CA ALA A 83 12.89 11.79 7.56
C ALA A 83 12.59 10.30 7.78
N HIS A 84 13.46 9.42 7.27
CA HIS A 84 13.63 8.13 7.93
C HIS A 84 14.39 8.40 9.23
N SER A 85 13.76 8.16 10.38
CA SER A 85 14.46 8.29 11.65
C SER A 85 15.66 7.33 11.70
N VAL A 86 16.65 7.57 12.58
CA VAL A 86 17.77 6.64 12.76
C VAL A 86 17.27 5.22 13.05
N GLN A 87 16.17 5.10 13.79
CA GLN A 87 15.51 3.82 14.07
C GLN A 87 14.88 3.20 12.81
N ASP A 88 14.30 4.01 11.92
CA ASP A 88 13.79 3.52 10.62
C ASP A 88 14.93 3.02 9.72
N ASN A 89 16.05 3.73 9.69
CA ASN A 89 17.24 3.31 8.93
C ASN A 89 17.83 2.00 9.49
N GLN A 90 17.86 1.84 10.82
CA GLN A 90 18.28 0.59 11.45
C GLN A 90 17.27 -0.55 11.21
N ALA A 91 15.97 -0.26 11.20
CA ALA A 91 14.93 -1.22 10.88
C ALA A 91 15.07 -1.74 9.44
N ASP A 92 15.28 -0.85 8.48
CA ASP A 92 15.51 -1.20 7.08
C ASP A 92 16.81 -1.98 6.88
N MET A 93 17.87 -1.65 7.61
CA MET A 93 19.11 -2.43 7.59
C MET A 93 18.89 -3.84 8.13
N ALA A 94 18.22 -3.99 9.28
CA ALA A 94 17.87 -5.30 9.83
C ALA A 94 17.00 -6.10 8.84
N TYR A 95 16.02 -5.46 8.21
CA TYR A 95 15.19 -6.10 7.18
C TYR A 95 16.03 -6.60 6.00
N ARG A 96 16.97 -5.81 5.48
CA ARG A 96 17.87 -6.24 4.39
C ARG A 96 18.72 -7.45 4.78
N HIS A 97 19.29 -7.46 5.99
CA HIS A 97 20.00 -8.63 6.48
C HIS A 97 19.09 -9.85 6.61
N GLY A 98 17.84 -9.68 7.03
CA GLY A 98 16.84 -10.74 7.05
C GLY A 98 16.54 -11.29 5.66
N VAL A 99 16.44 -10.44 4.64
CA VAL A 99 16.27 -10.86 3.25
C VAL A 99 17.46 -11.66 2.74
N GLU A 100 18.69 -11.22 3.03
CA GLU A 100 19.90 -11.96 2.61
C GLU A 100 20.02 -13.31 3.32
N ALA A 101 19.74 -13.35 4.63
CA ALA A 101 19.68 -14.61 5.38
C ALA A 101 18.59 -15.56 4.82
N TYR A 102 17.42 -15.01 4.44
CA TYR A 102 16.35 -15.80 3.84
C TYR A 102 16.76 -16.40 2.49
N LYS A 103 17.41 -15.61 1.62
CA LYS A 103 17.95 -16.09 0.33
C LYS A 103 19.02 -17.16 0.51
N ALA A 104 19.83 -17.05 1.57
CA ALA A 104 20.81 -18.06 1.95
C ALA A 104 20.19 -19.32 2.60
N ASN A 105 18.86 -19.42 2.71
CA ASN A 105 18.12 -20.47 3.42
C ASN A 105 18.44 -20.55 4.93
N GLU A 106 19.02 -19.50 5.51
CA GLU A 106 19.31 -19.39 6.94
C GLU A 106 18.07 -18.86 7.70
N PHE A 107 16.97 -19.60 7.63
CA PHE A 107 15.64 -19.11 8.06
C PHE A 107 15.58 -18.67 9.53
N LYS A 108 16.31 -19.34 10.42
CA LYS A 108 16.38 -18.93 11.84
C LYS A 108 17.00 -17.54 12.01
N ARG A 109 18.09 -17.25 11.28
CA ARG A 109 18.71 -15.90 11.27
C ARG A 109 17.79 -14.88 10.62
N ALA A 110 17.09 -15.26 9.55
CA ALA A 110 16.10 -14.39 8.93
C ALA A 110 14.98 -13.98 9.92
N VAL A 111 14.48 -14.92 10.74
CA VAL A 111 13.51 -14.64 11.81
C VAL A 111 14.05 -13.60 12.80
N GLU A 112 15.30 -13.75 13.26
CA GLU A 112 15.93 -12.80 14.19
C GLU A 112 15.98 -11.38 13.61
N TYR A 113 16.45 -11.25 12.37
CA TYR A 113 16.56 -9.97 11.68
C TYR A 113 15.19 -9.33 11.40
N PHE A 114 14.21 -10.09 10.92
CA PHE A 114 12.86 -9.55 10.67
C PHE A 114 12.15 -9.16 11.97
N ARG A 115 12.35 -9.91 13.06
CA ARG A 115 11.84 -9.54 14.39
C ARG A 115 12.48 -8.26 14.89
N ALA A 116 13.79 -8.07 14.67
CA ALA A 116 14.48 -6.82 15.00
C ALA A 116 13.93 -5.63 14.18
N ALA A 117 13.73 -5.81 12.87
CA ALA A 117 13.14 -4.78 12.01
C ALA A 117 11.74 -4.38 12.48
N ALA A 118 10.86 -5.35 12.76
CA ALA A 118 9.51 -5.12 13.28
C ALA A 118 9.49 -4.43 14.65
N LYS A 119 10.50 -4.69 15.50
CA LYS A 119 10.65 -4.01 16.80
C LYS A 119 11.10 -2.55 16.64
N LEU A 120 12.01 -2.29 15.71
CA LEU A 120 12.57 -0.95 15.47
C LEU A 120 11.57 -0.02 14.77
N ASN A 121 10.85 -0.54 13.78
CA ASN A 121 9.73 0.19 13.16
C ASN A 121 8.49 -0.73 13.06
N PRO A 122 7.55 -0.61 14.01
CA PRO A 122 6.37 -1.45 14.06
C PRO A 122 5.28 -1.07 13.05
N LYS A 123 5.47 -0.02 12.24
CA LYS A 123 4.48 0.52 11.29
C LYS A 123 4.65 -0.01 9.86
N LYS A 124 5.64 -0.86 9.60
CA LYS A 124 5.90 -1.45 8.27
C LYS A 124 5.30 -2.86 8.19
N ALA A 125 4.20 -3.00 7.43
CA ALA A 125 3.50 -4.29 7.29
C ALA A 125 4.39 -5.40 6.71
N ILE A 126 5.23 -5.05 5.74
CA ILE A 126 6.17 -5.97 5.08
C ILE A 126 7.13 -6.68 6.04
N TYR A 127 7.47 -6.10 7.18
CA TYR A 127 8.34 -6.76 8.16
C TYR A 127 7.64 -7.95 8.82
N TYR A 128 6.35 -7.79 9.16
CA TYR A 128 5.56 -8.88 9.74
C TYR A 128 5.26 -9.97 8.70
N ASP A 129 4.97 -9.57 7.46
CA ASP A 129 4.81 -10.51 6.34
C ASP A 129 6.03 -11.43 6.18
N ARG A 130 7.22 -10.84 6.05
CA ARG A 130 8.46 -11.60 5.90
C ARG A 130 8.81 -12.41 7.15
N LEU A 131 8.50 -11.90 8.34
CA LEU A 131 8.67 -12.62 9.59
C LEU A 131 7.78 -13.88 9.61
N GLY A 132 6.51 -13.79 9.24
CA GLY A 132 5.60 -14.93 9.19
C GLY A 132 6.10 -16.05 8.27
N ILE A 133 6.52 -15.70 7.05
CA ILE A 133 7.10 -16.68 6.11
C ILE A 133 8.40 -17.28 6.66
N ALA A 134 9.28 -16.46 7.25
CA ALA A 134 10.54 -16.94 7.80
C ALA A 134 10.32 -17.91 8.97
N VAL A 135 9.35 -17.65 9.84
CA VAL A 135 8.99 -18.52 10.98
C VAL A 135 8.59 -19.90 10.49
N ILE A 136 7.66 -20.02 9.53
CA ILE A 136 7.23 -21.34 9.05
C ILE A 136 8.36 -22.07 8.32
N LYS A 137 9.19 -21.36 7.54
CA LYS A 137 10.35 -21.92 6.84
C LYS A 137 11.45 -22.40 7.80
N ALA A 138 11.57 -21.77 8.97
CA ALA A 138 12.46 -22.20 10.04
C ALA A 138 11.93 -23.41 10.82
N GLY A 139 10.76 -23.95 10.46
CA GLY A 139 10.10 -25.03 11.20
C GLY A 139 9.37 -24.56 12.47
N GLY A 140 9.06 -23.27 12.56
CA GLY A 140 8.31 -22.69 13.67
C GLY A 140 6.81 -23.02 13.63
N PRO A 141 6.07 -22.66 14.69
CA PRO A 141 4.65 -22.96 14.81
C PRO A 141 3.81 -22.22 13.76
N LEU A 142 2.85 -22.93 13.14
CA LEU A 142 1.93 -22.35 12.16
C LEU A 142 1.14 -21.15 12.73
N GLU A 143 0.67 -21.25 13.97
CA GLU A 143 -0.12 -20.18 14.59
C GLU A 143 0.69 -18.89 14.79
N GLU A 144 1.98 -19.00 15.11
CA GLU A 144 2.86 -17.82 15.19
C GLU A 144 3.07 -17.19 13.80
N ALA A 145 3.33 -18.02 12.78
CA ALA A 145 3.52 -17.54 11.41
C ALA A 145 2.27 -16.81 10.88
N LYS A 146 1.07 -17.39 11.11
CA LYS A 146 -0.21 -16.79 10.74
C LYS A 146 -0.45 -15.46 11.44
N MET A 147 -0.21 -15.39 12.76
CA MET A 147 -0.38 -14.17 13.54
C MET A 147 0.36 -12.98 12.92
N TYR A 148 1.60 -13.18 12.44
CA TYR A 148 2.35 -12.09 11.80
C TYR A 148 1.80 -11.72 10.42
N CYS A 149 1.39 -12.69 9.59
CA CYS A 149 0.72 -12.38 8.33
C CYS A 149 -0.63 -11.70 8.53
N ASP A 150 -1.44 -12.13 9.50
CA ASP A 150 -2.71 -11.49 9.85
C ASP A 150 -2.50 -10.04 10.28
N LYS A 151 -1.43 -9.77 11.04
CA LYS A 151 -1.04 -8.40 11.37
C LYS A 151 -0.67 -7.57 10.14
N ALA A 152 0.08 -8.13 9.20
CA ALA A 152 0.41 -7.44 7.94
C ALA A 152 -0.86 -7.13 7.11
N ILE A 153 -1.80 -8.09 7.03
CA ILE A 153 -3.10 -7.91 6.36
C ILE A 153 -3.90 -6.80 7.05
N GLN A 154 -3.98 -6.79 8.38
CA GLN A 154 -4.72 -5.74 9.11
C GLN A 154 -4.15 -4.34 8.85
N MET A 155 -2.84 -4.23 8.62
CA MET A 155 -2.18 -2.96 8.31
C MET A 155 -2.41 -2.53 6.85
N GLU A 156 -2.41 -3.47 5.91
CA GLU A 156 -2.53 -3.21 4.47
C GLU A 156 -3.59 -4.15 3.84
N ILE A 157 -4.86 -3.94 4.18
CA ILE A 157 -5.98 -4.84 3.83
C ILE A 157 -6.21 -5.06 2.32
N TYR A 158 -5.64 -4.22 1.46
CA TYR A 158 -5.78 -4.30 0.00
C TYR A 158 -4.51 -4.82 -0.69
N ASN A 159 -3.48 -5.20 0.07
CA ASN A 159 -2.22 -5.66 -0.49
C ASN A 159 -2.26 -7.17 -0.76
N ALA A 160 -2.31 -7.54 -2.04
CA ALA A 160 -2.37 -8.92 -2.51
C ALA A 160 -1.20 -9.80 -2.01
N GLU A 161 -0.02 -9.20 -1.78
CA GLU A 161 1.17 -9.93 -1.35
C GLU A 161 1.00 -10.57 0.04
N HIS A 162 0.26 -9.93 0.96
CA HIS A 162 0.05 -10.48 2.29
C HIS A 162 -0.84 -11.72 2.29
N TYR A 163 -1.87 -11.73 1.44
CA TYR A 163 -2.72 -12.89 1.21
C TYR A 163 -1.93 -14.01 0.51
N LEU A 164 -1.08 -13.66 -0.45
CA LEU A 164 -0.17 -14.61 -1.09
C LEU A 164 0.76 -15.28 -0.08
N SER A 165 1.38 -14.50 0.82
CA SER A 165 2.23 -14.99 1.91
C SER A 165 1.49 -15.92 2.86
N LEU A 166 0.28 -15.57 3.27
CA LEU A 166 -0.55 -16.44 4.13
C LEU A 166 -0.92 -17.75 3.41
N GLY A 167 -1.20 -17.70 2.11
CA GLY A 167 -1.40 -18.89 1.29
C GLY A 167 -0.16 -19.79 1.24
N ILE A 168 1.03 -19.20 1.11
CA ILE A 168 2.30 -19.93 1.16
C ILE A 168 2.50 -20.59 2.53
N ILE A 169 2.19 -19.89 3.62
CA ILE A 169 2.27 -20.44 4.98
C ILE A 169 1.35 -21.66 5.13
N TYR A 170 0.09 -21.57 4.70
CA TYR A 170 -0.83 -22.70 4.72
C TYR A 170 -0.35 -23.86 3.85
N GLN A 171 0.20 -23.57 2.66
CA GLN A 171 0.71 -24.59 1.76
C GLN A 171 1.90 -25.34 2.38
N LEU A 172 2.84 -24.63 3.01
CA LEU A 172 3.98 -25.23 3.71
C LEU A 172 3.55 -26.06 4.92
N ALA A 173 2.42 -25.72 5.54
CA ALA A 173 1.81 -26.51 6.62
C ALA A 173 0.90 -27.65 6.12
N GLY A 174 0.85 -27.92 4.81
CA GLY A 174 0.02 -28.99 4.23
C GLY A 174 -1.48 -28.69 4.19
N MET A 175 -1.90 -27.46 4.47
CA MET A 175 -3.31 -27.05 4.48
C MET A 175 -3.73 -26.52 3.10
N ALA A 176 -3.76 -27.40 2.11
CA ALA A 176 -3.95 -27.06 0.70
C ALA A 176 -5.25 -26.27 0.42
N GLU A 177 -6.39 -26.64 1.01
CA GLU A 177 -7.64 -25.91 0.78
C GLU A 177 -7.59 -24.48 1.33
N LYS A 178 -7.03 -24.28 2.53
CA LYS A 178 -6.83 -22.93 3.09
C LYS A 178 -5.85 -22.11 2.25
N ALA A 179 -4.78 -22.73 1.76
CA ALA A 179 -3.85 -22.06 0.84
C ALA A 179 -4.57 -21.58 -0.43
N LYS A 180 -5.42 -22.44 -1.00
CA LYS A 180 -6.22 -22.13 -2.19
C LYS A 180 -7.13 -20.92 -1.97
N GLU A 181 -7.81 -20.84 -0.82
CA GLU A 181 -8.65 -19.69 -0.45
C GLU A 181 -7.85 -18.39 -0.42
N GLN A 182 -6.68 -18.39 0.21
CA GLN A 182 -5.85 -17.18 0.31
C GLN A 182 -5.26 -16.75 -1.04
N TYR A 183 -4.92 -17.69 -1.92
CA TYR A 183 -4.50 -17.34 -3.28
C TYR A 183 -5.65 -16.73 -4.10
N LYS A 184 -6.90 -17.15 -3.87
CA LYS A 184 -8.08 -16.48 -4.48
C LYS A 184 -8.24 -15.05 -3.97
N GLU A 185 -8.10 -14.83 -2.66
CA GLU A 185 -8.15 -13.48 -2.09
C GLU A 185 -7.00 -12.60 -2.63
N ALA A 186 -5.79 -13.14 -2.77
CA ALA A 186 -4.68 -12.42 -3.41
C ALA A 186 -5.03 -11.99 -4.85
N LEU A 187 -5.61 -12.89 -5.65
CA LEU A 187 -6.02 -12.60 -7.04
C LEU A 187 -7.23 -11.67 -7.15
N LYS A 188 -8.06 -11.56 -6.10
CA LYS A 188 -9.13 -10.57 -6.03
C LYS A 188 -8.59 -9.16 -5.88
N TRP A 189 -7.53 -8.99 -5.08
CA TRP A 189 -6.88 -7.69 -4.88
C TRP A 189 -5.91 -7.32 -6.00
N ASP A 190 -5.21 -8.30 -6.57
CA ASP A 190 -4.39 -8.14 -7.78
C ASP A 190 -4.62 -9.30 -8.75
N PRO A 191 -5.55 -9.14 -9.72
CA PRO A 191 -5.81 -10.15 -10.74
C PRO A 191 -4.59 -10.50 -11.61
N ASN A 192 -3.59 -9.63 -11.69
CA ASN A 192 -2.39 -9.81 -12.51
C ASN A 192 -1.22 -10.42 -11.73
N ASN A 193 -1.39 -10.74 -10.45
CA ASN A 193 -0.36 -11.38 -9.64
C ASN A 193 -0.01 -12.77 -10.20
N SER A 194 1.09 -12.84 -10.94
CA SER A 194 1.51 -14.06 -11.63
C SER A 194 1.85 -15.18 -10.66
N GLN A 195 2.43 -14.84 -9.51
CA GLN A 195 2.83 -15.82 -8.50
C GLN A 195 1.61 -16.44 -7.82
N ALA A 196 0.62 -15.62 -7.42
CA ALA A 196 -0.63 -16.10 -6.85
C ALA A 196 -1.37 -17.02 -7.84
N ARG A 197 -1.43 -16.63 -9.12
CA ARG A 197 -2.07 -17.43 -10.19
C ARG A 197 -1.40 -18.79 -10.35
N GLN A 198 -0.07 -18.82 -10.41
CA GLN A 198 0.70 -20.07 -10.53
C GLN A 198 0.48 -20.97 -9.32
N ARG A 199 0.59 -20.43 -8.10
CA ARG A 199 0.41 -21.20 -6.86
C ARG A 199 -1.01 -21.73 -6.71
N TYR A 200 -2.01 -20.92 -7.03
CA TYR A 200 -3.41 -21.34 -7.07
C TYR A 200 -3.61 -22.54 -8.00
N ALA A 201 -3.10 -22.46 -9.24
CA ALA A 201 -3.26 -23.53 -10.21
C ALA A 201 -2.59 -24.85 -9.78
N ILE A 202 -1.40 -24.76 -9.15
CA ILE A 202 -0.69 -25.92 -8.59
C ILE A 202 -1.56 -26.59 -7.50
N VAL A 203 -1.99 -25.80 -6.51
CA VAL A 203 -2.76 -26.32 -5.37
C VAL A 203 -4.12 -26.87 -5.82
N GLU A 204 -4.81 -26.21 -6.75
CA GLU A 204 -6.09 -26.68 -7.27
C GLU A 204 -5.96 -28.05 -7.96
N LYS A 205 -4.87 -28.27 -8.71
CA LYS A 205 -4.60 -29.55 -9.36
C LYS A 205 -4.31 -30.65 -8.34
N GLU A 206 -3.55 -30.34 -7.29
CA GLU A 206 -3.23 -31.26 -6.20
C GLU A 206 -4.50 -31.69 -5.44
N THR A 207 -5.36 -30.75 -5.07
CA THR A 207 -6.56 -31.07 -4.30
C THR A 207 -7.58 -31.86 -5.12
N LYS A 208 -7.75 -31.56 -6.42
CA LYS A 208 -8.58 -32.38 -7.33
C LYS A 208 -8.06 -33.82 -7.44
N LYS A 209 -6.75 -34.02 -7.60
CA LYS A 209 -6.15 -35.37 -7.67
C LYS A 209 -6.36 -36.17 -6.38
N GLY A 210 -6.21 -35.54 -5.21
CA GLY A 210 -6.43 -36.20 -3.92
C GLY A 210 -7.86 -36.70 -3.72
N ILE A 211 -8.85 -35.95 -4.21
CA ILE A 211 -10.26 -36.34 -4.16
C ILE A 211 -10.53 -37.55 -5.08
N PHE A 212 -10.10 -37.49 -6.33
CA PHE A 212 -10.32 -38.60 -7.29
C PHE A 212 -9.52 -39.86 -6.94
N GLY A 213 -8.27 -39.73 -6.49
CA GLY A 213 -7.44 -40.88 -6.10
C GLY A 213 -8.00 -41.69 -4.91
N ASN A 214 -8.78 -41.05 -4.04
CA ASN A 214 -9.47 -41.71 -2.93
C ASN A 214 -10.83 -42.29 -3.34
N LEU A 215 -11.48 -41.77 -4.38
CA LEU A 215 -12.75 -42.30 -4.88
C LEU A 215 -12.63 -43.61 -5.66
N PHE A 216 -11.48 -43.89 -6.27
CA PHE A 216 -11.24 -45.09 -7.10
C PHE A 216 -10.43 -46.19 -6.41
N LYS A 217 -10.14 -46.05 -5.11
CA LYS A 217 -9.63 -47.14 -4.28
C LYS A 217 -10.80 -47.79 -3.54
N LYS A 218 -11.50 -48.71 -4.21
CA LYS A 218 -12.39 -49.69 -3.59
C LYS A 218 -12.29 -51.01 -4.34
#